data_AF-A0A6J4VTI0-F1
#
_entry.id   AF-A0A6J4VTI0-F1
#
_cell.length_a   1.000
_cell.length_b   1.000
_cell.length_c   1.000
_cell.angle_alpha   90.00
_cell.angle_beta   90.00
_cell.angle_gamma   90.00
#
_symmetry.space_group_name_H-M   'P 1'
#
loop_
_entity.id
_entity.type
_entity.pdbx_description
1 polymer ?
#
loop_
_entity_poly.entity_id
_entity_poly.type
_entity_poly.pdbx_seq_one_letter_code
_entity_poly.pdbx_strand_id
1 'polypeptide(L)'
;MLVRNRKSRIFFLRQFFDYPISLSKKTILGLGLLRTLKIILSYLYIRIFPIKKEKNLEQFFTNRFGKVLYQIFFKSYTEKVWGVPCSRISAEWGAQRIKGLSISKTIQHIIKSIFNLNSQSITQKNVETSLIERFLYPKHGPGQLWEEVVRQIQARGGEVYLNTNVQRLFLDKGNITAVDIYHAEAQKTERVEGDYFISTMPIKELINKLQTDVPPEIKEISEGLIYRDFITVGLLLEKLSVKDQEGEKLIKDNWIYVQEPDVQLGRIQVFNNWSPYLVKDPAKVWLGLEYFCYEADQFWQMSNAEIAKFAIKELIKIQFINSPEEVLDYTVIKVPKTYPAYFGTYPQFDRLKSYINQFENLYLVGRNGMHKYNNQDHSMLTAMAAVENIKHGVTDKSNIWAINTEEEYHEENSSAANQTKTAESSQRQQARQILRQFKGYLLTGGTATIVDVLIFSILTRSGLWYVSALCVSAFMGLTTNFWLSRRYVFGIYWKNSLVQYAVFTTVALNSLLANLGLLHLLIDEVHWNATFARLTSAACVALLSFTGHKLYSFTSSSPALFESRDFKKS
;
A
#
# COMPACT_ATOMS: atom_id res chain seq x y z
N MET A 1 -24.56 17.12 7.81
CA MET A 1 -23.59 16.06 7.46
C MET A 1 -23.84 14.84 8.33
N LEU A 2 -23.56 13.64 7.81
CA LEU A 2 -23.65 12.36 8.54
C LEU A 2 -22.25 11.91 8.94
N VAL A 3 -22.09 11.34 10.12
CA VAL A 3 -20.84 10.69 10.54
C VAL A 3 -20.89 9.22 10.13
N ARG A 4 -19.90 8.75 9.37
CA ARG A 4 -19.84 7.38 8.84
C ARG A 4 -18.61 6.67 9.32
N ASN A 5 -18.77 5.44 9.79
CA ASN A 5 -17.63 4.56 10.07
C ASN A 5 -17.00 4.17 8.73
N ARG A 6 -15.66 4.19 8.69
CA ARG A 6 -14.86 3.78 7.56
C ARG A 6 -14.57 2.28 7.66
N LYS A 7 -15.16 1.49 6.79
CA LYS A 7 -14.79 0.08 6.59
C LYS A 7 -14.46 -0.15 5.12
N SER A 8 -13.23 -0.61 4.87
CA SER A 8 -12.77 -1.00 3.55
C SER A 8 -11.93 -2.26 3.64
N ARG A 9 -12.09 -3.12 2.63
CA ARG A 9 -11.43 -4.41 2.51
C ARG A 9 -10.95 -4.64 1.09
N ILE A 10 -10.03 -5.60 0.95
CA ILE A 10 -9.57 -6.14 -0.32
C ILE A 10 -10.35 -7.42 -0.60
N PHE A 11 -10.85 -7.59 -1.82
CA PHE A 11 -11.48 -8.82 -2.29
C PHE A 11 -10.53 -9.56 -3.24
N PHE A 12 -10.11 -10.76 -2.84
CA PHE A 12 -9.16 -11.60 -3.56
C PHE A 12 -9.38 -13.09 -3.19
N LEU A 13 -9.15 -14.04 -4.10
CA LEU A 13 -9.47 -15.46 -3.89
C LEU A 13 -10.91 -15.71 -3.38
N ARG A 14 -11.84 -14.86 -3.83
CA ARG A 14 -13.25 -14.82 -3.42
C ARG A 14 -13.44 -14.61 -1.91
N GLN A 15 -12.47 -13.96 -1.26
CA GLN A 15 -12.44 -13.71 0.18
C GLN A 15 -12.10 -12.26 0.50
N PHE A 16 -12.55 -11.80 1.68
CA PHE A 16 -12.27 -10.48 2.20
C PHE A 16 -11.01 -10.46 3.07
N PHE A 17 -10.04 -9.64 2.65
CA PHE A 17 -8.82 -9.31 3.40
C PHE A 17 -8.90 -7.88 3.94
N ASP A 18 -8.25 -7.63 5.07
CA ASP A 18 -8.26 -6.29 5.67
C ASP A 18 -7.46 -5.29 4.83
N TYR A 19 -7.88 -4.03 4.83
CA TYR A 19 -7.15 -2.93 4.20
C TYR A 19 -6.67 -1.93 5.27
N PRO A 20 -5.36 -1.58 5.31
CA PRO A 20 -4.29 -2.16 4.51
C PRO A 20 -4.01 -3.62 4.88
N ILE A 21 -3.38 -4.37 3.96
CA ILE A 21 -3.08 -5.80 4.17
C ILE A 21 -2.25 -5.98 5.45
N SER A 22 -2.68 -6.88 6.33
CA SER A 22 -1.96 -7.23 7.55
C SER A 22 -1.66 -8.73 7.57
N LEU A 23 -0.53 -9.14 8.16
CA LEU A 23 -0.21 -10.56 8.39
C LEU A 23 -0.93 -11.09 9.63
N SER A 24 -2.25 -10.89 9.68
CA SER A 24 -3.11 -11.44 10.72
C SER A 24 -3.31 -12.95 10.53
N LYS A 25 -3.72 -13.66 11.60
CA LYS A 25 -4.12 -15.08 11.51
C LYS A 25 -5.15 -15.31 10.40
N LYS A 26 -6.10 -14.38 10.23
CA LYS A 26 -7.13 -14.39 9.18
C LYS A 26 -6.51 -14.34 7.78
N THR A 27 -5.56 -13.45 7.53
CA THR A 27 -4.87 -13.36 6.24
C THR A 27 -4.08 -14.64 5.93
N ILE A 28 -3.40 -15.22 6.93
CA ILE A 28 -2.62 -16.46 6.76
C ILE A 28 -3.57 -17.62 6.42
N LEU A 29 -4.69 -17.75 7.12
CA LEU A 29 -5.70 -18.78 6.85
C LEU A 29 -6.33 -18.60 5.45
N GLY A 30 -6.67 -17.37 5.07
CA GLY A 30 -7.27 -17.08 3.77
C GLY A 30 -6.32 -17.31 2.58
N LEU A 31 -5.02 -17.02 2.75
CA LEU A 31 -4.02 -17.30 1.71
C LEU A 31 -3.62 -18.79 1.66
N GLY A 32 -3.65 -19.47 2.81
CA GLY A 32 -3.16 -20.83 3.01
C GLY A 32 -1.66 -20.90 3.25
N LEU A 33 -1.22 -21.89 4.05
CA LEU A 33 0.16 -22.04 4.53
C LEU A 33 1.21 -22.03 3.41
N LEU A 34 0.94 -22.73 2.30
CA LEU A 34 1.85 -22.80 1.15
C LEU A 34 2.08 -21.44 0.50
N ARG A 35 1.03 -20.62 0.32
CA ARG A 35 1.17 -19.27 -0.27
C ARG A 35 1.88 -18.33 0.69
N THR A 36 1.54 -18.41 1.99
CA THR A 36 2.24 -17.63 3.03
C THR A 36 3.73 -17.96 3.06
N LEU A 37 4.11 -19.24 3.01
CA LEU A 37 5.50 -19.64 2.97
C LEU A 37 6.21 -19.10 1.72
N LYS A 38 5.59 -19.19 0.53
CA LYS A 38 6.14 -18.62 -0.71
C LYS A 38 6.32 -17.11 -0.63
N ILE A 39 5.39 -16.38 0.01
CA ILE A 39 5.52 -14.94 0.27
C ILE A 39 6.75 -14.66 1.13
N ILE A 40 6.90 -15.37 2.24
CA ILE A 40 8.02 -15.20 3.18
C ILE A 40 9.35 -15.51 2.48
N LEU A 41 9.45 -16.65 1.80
CA LEU A 41 10.67 -17.05 1.08
C LEU A 41 11.03 -16.06 -0.03
N SER A 42 10.05 -15.58 -0.78
CA SER A 42 10.27 -14.57 -1.84
C SER A 42 10.74 -13.24 -1.28
N TYR A 43 10.23 -12.83 -0.12
CA TYR A 43 10.69 -11.64 0.58
C TYR A 43 12.12 -11.81 1.14
N LEU A 44 12.44 -12.95 1.74
CA LEU A 44 13.80 -13.22 2.22
C LEU A 44 14.82 -13.24 1.07
N TYR A 45 14.45 -13.85 -0.06
CA TYR A 45 15.28 -13.87 -1.25
C TYR A 45 15.66 -12.45 -1.71
N ILE A 46 14.68 -11.54 -1.82
CA ILE A 46 14.95 -10.16 -2.28
C ILE A 46 15.72 -9.33 -1.24
N ARG A 47 15.63 -9.68 0.06
CA ARG A 47 16.45 -9.07 1.11
C ARG A 47 17.92 -9.49 1.05
N ILE A 48 18.20 -10.72 0.64
CA ILE A 48 19.56 -11.24 0.46
C ILE A 48 20.14 -10.77 -0.88
N PHE A 49 19.32 -10.76 -1.94
CA PHE A 49 19.72 -10.42 -3.31
C PHE A 49 18.88 -9.25 -3.85
N PRO A 50 19.05 -8.02 -3.31
CA PRO A 50 18.24 -6.88 -3.72
C PRO A 50 18.53 -6.41 -5.15
N ILE A 51 17.52 -5.85 -5.80
CA ILE A 51 17.66 -5.19 -7.10
C ILE A 51 18.37 -3.85 -6.85
N LYS A 52 19.61 -3.71 -7.34
CA LYS A 52 20.46 -2.54 -7.05
C LYS A 52 19.92 -1.22 -7.64
N LYS A 53 19.32 -1.27 -8.83
CA LYS A 53 18.73 -0.12 -9.52
C LYS A 53 17.35 -0.49 -10.04
N GLU A 54 16.32 0.01 -9.38
CA GLU A 54 14.93 -0.16 -9.77
C GLU A 54 14.64 0.71 -11.00
N LYS A 55 14.23 0.10 -12.11
CA LYS A 55 13.89 0.82 -13.35
C LYS A 55 12.39 1.06 -13.48
N ASN A 56 11.59 0.13 -12.97
CA ASN A 56 10.14 0.16 -13.11
C ASN A 56 9.42 -0.18 -11.82
N LEU A 57 8.11 0.02 -11.82
CA LEU A 57 7.23 -0.15 -10.67
C LEU A 57 7.16 -1.61 -10.20
N GLU A 58 7.25 -2.58 -11.12
CA GLU A 58 7.37 -4.00 -10.76
C GLU A 58 8.62 -4.28 -9.90
N GLN A 59 9.77 -3.77 -10.31
CA GLN A 59 11.02 -3.91 -9.55
C GLN A 59 10.93 -3.15 -8.23
N PHE A 60 10.36 -1.95 -8.23
CA PHE A 60 10.12 -1.15 -7.03
C PHE A 60 9.30 -1.93 -5.98
N PHE A 61 8.18 -2.54 -6.39
CA PHE A 61 7.35 -3.34 -5.50
C PHE A 61 8.05 -4.64 -5.08
N THR A 62 8.66 -5.34 -6.03
CA THR A 62 9.37 -6.60 -5.77
C THR A 62 10.49 -6.40 -4.73
N ASN A 63 11.27 -5.32 -4.83
CA ASN A 63 12.38 -5.04 -3.90
C ASN A 63 11.90 -4.77 -2.47
N ARG A 64 10.67 -4.26 -2.32
CA ARG A 64 10.06 -3.91 -1.02
C ARG A 64 9.28 -5.06 -0.39
N PHE A 65 8.57 -5.83 -1.21
CA PHE A 65 7.54 -6.77 -0.77
C PHE A 65 7.85 -8.24 -1.10
N GLY A 66 8.86 -8.50 -1.93
CA GLY A 66 9.04 -9.78 -2.59
C GLY A 66 8.13 -9.94 -3.80
N LYS A 67 8.56 -10.79 -4.74
CA LYS A 67 7.88 -11.00 -6.03
C LYS A 67 6.48 -11.59 -5.85
N VAL A 68 6.32 -12.54 -4.94
CA VAL A 68 5.05 -13.25 -4.73
C VAL A 68 3.98 -12.31 -4.17
N LEU A 69 4.30 -11.48 -3.16
CA LEU A 69 3.32 -10.56 -2.58
C LEU A 69 2.92 -9.47 -3.59
N TYR A 70 3.90 -8.95 -4.35
CA TYR A 70 3.66 -8.05 -5.47
C TYR A 70 2.65 -8.64 -6.46
N GLN A 71 2.87 -9.88 -6.91
CA GLN A 71 1.99 -10.55 -7.88
C GLN A 71 0.56 -10.74 -7.35
N ILE A 72 0.42 -11.02 -6.04
CA ILE A 72 -0.86 -11.32 -5.42
C ILE A 72 -1.70 -10.03 -5.21
N PHE A 73 -1.13 -9.00 -4.57
CA PHE A 73 -1.94 -7.86 -4.10
C PHE A 73 -1.72 -6.55 -4.87
N PHE A 74 -0.60 -6.41 -5.58
CA PHE A 74 -0.22 -5.12 -6.16
C PHE A 74 -0.35 -5.11 -7.69
N LYS A 75 0.12 -6.17 -8.36
CA LYS A 75 0.22 -6.21 -9.82
C LYS A 75 -1.12 -5.97 -10.49
N SER A 76 -2.08 -6.89 -10.32
CA SER A 76 -3.36 -6.83 -11.04
C SER A 76 -4.11 -5.53 -10.75
N TYR A 77 -4.20 -5.13 -9.49
CA TYR A 77 -4.89 -3.89 -9.11
C TYR A 77 -4.25 -2.64 -9.73
N THR A 78 -2.92 -2.54 -9.69
CA THR A 78 -2.19 -1.40 -10.26
C THR A 78 -2.35 -1.36 -11.79
N GLU A 79 -2.28 -2.51 -12.45
CA GLU A 79 -2.47 -2.63 -13.90
C GLU A 79 -3.91 -2.31 -14.32
N LYS A 80 -4.93 -2.68 -13.52
CA LYS A 80 -6.32 -2.24 -13.76
C LYS A 80 -6.45 -0.73 -13.70
N VAL A 81 -5.97 -0.13 -12.61
CA VAL A 81 -6.08 1.32 -12.37
C VAL A 81 -5.42 2.09 -13.50
N TRP A 82 -4.19 1.74 -13.88
CA TRP A 82 -3.42 2.52 -14.85
C TRP A 82 -3.52 2.02 -16.29
N GLY A 83 -4.09 0.85 -16.55
CA GLY A 83 -4.18 0.28 -17.89
C GLY A 83 -2.83 -0.04 -18.54
N VAL A 84 -1.73 -0.02 -17.79
CA VAL A 84 -0.36 -0.23 -18.27
C VAL A 84 0.34 -1.25 -17.38
N PRO A 85 1.11 -2.21 -17.94
CA PRO A 85 1.89 -3.16 -17.15
C PRO A 85 2.85 -2.45 -16.17
N CYS A 86 2.96 -2.97 -14.94
CA CYS A 86 3.85 -2.39 -13.92
C CYS A 86 5.33 -2.36 -14.36
N SER A 87 5.72 -3.22 -15.31
CA SER A 87 7.06 -3.24 -15.90
C SER A 87 7.36 -2.06 -16.84
N ARG A 88 6.32 -1.33 -17.27
CA ARG A 88 6.40 -0.14 -18.14
C ARG A 88 6.17 1.19 -17.42
N ILE A 89 5.82 1.14 -16.12
CA ILE A 89 5.69 2.34 -15.28
C ILE A 89 7.03 2.57 -14.59
N SER A 90 7.54 3.81 -14.56
CA SER A 90 8.85 4.11 -13.95
C SER A 90 8.86 3.84 -12.44
N ALA A 91 10.03 3.51 -11.88
CA ALA A 91 10.16 3.34 -10.43
C ALA A 91 9.97 4.66 -9.66
N GLU A 92 10.31 5.79 -10.27
CA GLU A 92 10.16 7.14 -9.70
C GLU A 92 8.70 7.47 -9.41
N TRP A 93 7.78 7.05 -10.28
CA TRP A 93 6.35 7.11 -10.04
C TRP A 93 5.96 6.44 -8.71
N GLY A 94 6.48 5.22 -8.48
CA GLY A 94 6.24 4.47 -7.25
C GLY A 94 6.85 5.17 -6.03
N ALA A 95 8.04 5.72 -6.17
CA ALA A 95 8.74 6.41 -5.09
C ALA A 95 8.00 7.67 -4.61
N GLN A 96 7.44 8.46 -5.53
CA GLN A 96 6.62 9.63 -5.20
C GLN A 96 5.31 9.18 -4.52
N ARG A 97 4.55 8.29 -5.15
CA ARG A 97 3.21 7.93 -4.67
C ARG A 97 3.21 7.11 -3.36
N ILE A 98 4.21 6.26 -3.14
CA ILE A 98 4.26 5.30 -2.02
C ILE A 98 5.01 5.88 -0.81
N LYS A 99 5.71 7.02 -0.94
CA LYS A 99 6.14 7.80 0.22
C LYS A 99 4.96 8.40 0.99
N GLY A 100 3.93 8.89 0.27
CA GLY A 100 2.74 9.50 0.87
C GLY A 100 1.65 8.52 1.34
N LEU A 101 1.58 7.31 0.76
CA LEU A 101 0.76 6.25 1.33
C LEU A 101 1.53 5.68 2.52
N SER A 102 0.96 5.65 3.72
CA SER A 102 1.58 5.15 4.97
C SER A 102 1.99 3.66 4.94
N ILE A 103 2.20 3.08 3.77
CA ILE A 103 2.62 1.72 3.50
C ILE A 103 3.98 1.44 4.14
N SER A 104 4.92 2.39 4.20
CA SER A 104 6.20 2.21 4.91
C SER A 104 6.02 2.04 6.42
N LYS A 105 5.21 2.90 7.06
CA LYS A 105 4.79 2.80 8.47
C LYS A 105 3.94 1.53 8.72
N THR A 106 3.08 1.17 7.76
CA THR A 106 2.27 -0.07 7.77
C THR A 106 3.15 -1.31 7.64
N ILE A 107 4.20 -1.29 6.81
CA ILE A 107 5.19 -2.37 6.69
C ILE A 107 5.98 -2.48 7.98
N GLN A 108 6.43 -1.37 8.58
CA GLN A 108 7.06 -1.40 9.90
C GLN A 108 6.11 -2.00 10.94
N HIS A 109 4.81 -1.69 10.89
CA HIS A 109 3.80 -2.27 11.77
C HIS A 109 3.59 -3.77 11.50
N ILE A 110 3.52 -4.18 10.23
CA ILE A 110 3.43 -5.60 9.81
C ILE A 110 4.66 -6.36 10.31
N ILE A 111 5.87 -5.86 10.06
CA ILE A 111 7.12 -6.47 10.52
C ILE A 111 7.16 -6.51 12.04
N LYS A 112 6.83 -5.42 12.74
CA LYS A 112 6.77 -5.38 14.21
C LYS A 112 5.75 -6.37 14.76
N SER A 113 4.60 -6.55 14.09
CA SER A 113 3.59 -7.54 14.47
C SER A 113 4.03 -8.99 14.24
N ILE A 114 4.90 -9.24 13.25
CA ILE A 114 5.52 -10.55 13.03
C ILE A 114 6.52 -10.86 14.16
N PHE A 115 7.26 -9.86 14.63
CA PHE A 115 8.31 -10.04 15.65
C PHE A 115 7.83 -9.94 17.11
N ASN A 116 6.71 -9.25 17.40
CA ASN A 116 6.14 -9.11 18.74
C ASN A 116 4.86 -9.96 18.91
N LEU A 117 5.01 -11.29 18.84
CA LEU A 117 3.88 -12.21 19.06
C LEU A 117 3.40 -12.31 20.53
N ASN A 118 4.06 -11.65 21.50
CA ASN A 118 3.78 -11.82 22.94
C ASN A 118 3.79 -10.52 23.78
N SER A 119 3.18 -9.43 23.34
CA SER A 119 2.90 -8.30 24.25
C SER A 119 1.44 -7.86 24.20
N GLN A 120 0.64 -8.41 25.11
CA GLN A 120 -0.53 -7.72 25.65
C GLN A 120 -0.03 -6.57 26.54
N SER A 121 0.25 -5.43 25.95
CA SER A 121 0.40 -4.19 26.72
C SER A 121 -0.45 -3.10 26.09
N ILE A 122 -1.51 -2.76 26.80
CA ILE A 122 -2.46 -1.68 26.53
C ILE A 122 -1.73 -0.37 26.82
N THR A 123 -0.97 0.14 25.86
CA THR A 123 -0.48 1.52 25.84
C THR A 123 -0.23 1.94 24.40
N GLN A 124 -1.32 2.27 23.70
CA GLN A 124 -1.27 3.02 22.44
C GLN A 124 -1.08 4.50 22.75
N LYS A 125 0.17 4.96 22.75
CA LYS A 125 0.51 6.35 22.47
C LYS A 125 1.56 6.35 21.36
N ASN A 126 1.29 7.16 20.33
CA ASN A 126 2.09 7.40 19.12
C ASN A 126 1.89 6.39 17.97
N VAL A 127 0.65 6.29 17.49
CA VAL A 127 0.35 5.89 16.10
C VAL A 127 -0.27 7.08 15.41
N GLU A 128 0.56 8.01 14.92
CA GLU A 128 0.06 8.99 13.97
C GLU A 128 -0.30 8.27 12.66
N THR A 129 -1.54 8.54 12.23
CA THR A 129 -2.33 7.86 11.20
C THR A 129 -3.01 6.55 11.62
N SER A 130 -3.80 6.59 12.70
CA SER A 130 -5.07 5.87 12.65
C SER A 130 -5.85 6.42 11.46
N LEU A 131 -5.89 5.66 10.36
CA LEU A 131 -6.86 5.82 9.28
C LEU A 131 -8.19 6.24 9.89
N ILE A 132 -8.65 7.45 9.60
CA ILE A 132 -9.81 8.06 10.24
C ILE A 132 -10.95 7.03 10.28
N GLU A 133 -11.27 6.51 11.47
CA GLU A 133 -12.29 5.48 11.62
C GLU A 133 -13.67 6.01 11.23
N ARG A 134 -13.81 7.34 11.15
CA ARG A 134 -15.03 8.02 10.77
C ARG A 134 -14.79 9.13 9.75
N PHE A 135 -15.77 9.42 8.91
CA PHE A 135 -15.72 10.57 8.01
C PHE A 135 -17.09 11.24 7.92
N LEU A 136 -17.11 12.50 7.49
CA LEU A 136 -18.34 13.24 7.24
C LEU A 136 -18.82 13.00 5.81
N TYR A 137 -20.11 12.76 5.64
CA TYR A 137 -20.72 12.54 4.35
C TYR A 137 -22.05 13.31 4.23
N PRO A 138 -22.32 14.05 3.13
CA PRO A 138 -23.60 14.74 2.98
C PRO A 138 -24.76 13.75 2.85
N LYS A 139 -25.95 14.21 3.21
CA LYS A 139 -27.13 13.35 3.32
C LYS A 139 -27.49 12.74 1.97
N HIS A 140 -27.42 13.54 0.91
CA HIS A 140 -27.81 13.17 -0.46
C HIS A 140 -26.61 12.93 -1.38
N GLY A 141 -25.44 12.60 -0.81
CA GLY A 141 -24.22 12.36 -1.59
C GLY A 141 -23.35 13.60 -1.75
N PRO A 142 -22.12 13.44 -2.26
CA PRO A 142 -21.12 14.52 -2.32
C PRO A 142 -21.55 15.72 -3.17
N GLY A 143 -22.44 15.52 -4.14
CA GLY A 143 -23.00 16.59 -4.98
C GLY A 143 -23.72 17.68 -4.19
N GLN A 144 -24.38 17.30 -3.08
CA GLN A 144 -25.11 18.23 -2.22
C GLN A 144 -24.24 19.38 -1.70
N LEU A 145 -22.95 19.14 -1.45
CA LEU A 145 -22.04 20.19 -1.01
C LEU A 145 -21.87 21.25 -2.11
N TRP A 146 -21.75 20.82 -3.36
CA TRP A 146 -21.51 21.70 -4.51
C TRP A 146 -22.78 22.45 -4.94
N GLU A 147 -23.96 21.84 -4.78
CA GLU A 147 -25.25 22.53 -4.92
C GLU A 147 -25.36 23.70 -3.93
N GLU A 148 -24.97 23.48 -2.66
CA GLU A 148 -24.96 24.53 -1.65
C GLU A 148 -23.91 25.62 -1.96
N VAL A 149 -22.73 25.25 -2.48
CA VAL A 149 -21.73 26.22 -2.93
C VAL A 149 -22.27 27.11 -4.04
N VAL A 150 -22.94 26.53 -5.06
CA VAL A 150 -23.57 27.29 -6.15
C VAL A 150 -24.61 28.26 -5.60
N ARG A 151 -25.48 27.80 -4.69
CA ARG A 151 -26.49 28.65 -4.05
C ARG A 151 -25.86 29.84 -3.32
N GLN A 152 -24.75 29.61 -2.61
CA GLN A 152 -24.03 30.67 -1.88
C GLN A 152 -23.34 31.66 -2.81
N ILE A 153 -22.80 31.20 -3.94
CA ILE A 153 -22.23 32.08 -4.97
C ILE A 153 -23.33 33.01 -5.52
N GLN A 154 -24.47 32.45 -5.93
CA GLN A 154 -25.61 33.20 -6.47
C GLN A 154 -26.18 34.20 -5.46
N ALA A 155 -26.32 33.79 -4.19
CA ALA A 155 -26.79 34.68 -3.13
C ALA A 155 -25.86 35.88 -2.87
N ARG A 156 -24.60 35.82 -3.30
CA ARG A 156 -23.61 36.89 -3.22
C ARG A 156 -23.43 37.65 -4.53
N GLY A 157 -24.30 37.42 -5.52
CA GLY A 157 -24.28 38.09 -6.82
C GLY A 157 -23.31 37.47 -7.84
N GLY A 158 -22.71 36.32 -7.54
CA GLY A 158 -21.91 35.59 -8.52
C GLY A 158 -22.78 34.79 -9.50
N GLU A 159 -22.28 34.57 -10.70
CA GLU A 159 -23.00 33.84 -11.76
C GLU A 159 -22.40 32.45 -11.98
N VAL A 160 -23.27 31.48 -12.25
CA VAL A 160 -22.86 30.10 -12.55
C VAL A 160 -23.60 29.65 -13.81
N TYR A 161 -22.84 29.44 -14.88
CA TYR A 161 -23.36 28.99 -16.17
C TYR A 161 -23.17 27.49 -16.32
N LEU A 162 -24.27 26.75 -16.40
CA LEU A 162 -24.30 25.31 -16.72
C LEU A 162 -24.55 25.12 -18.21
N ASN A 163 -24.18 23.95 -18.75
CA ASN A 163 -24.29 23.66 -20.19
C ASN A 163 -23.56 24.68 -21.09
N THR A 164 -22.52 25.32 -20.55
CA THR A 164 -21.72 26.36 -21.21
C THR A 164 -20.28 25.89 -21.38
N ASN A 165 -19.82 25.76 -22.62
CA ASN A 165 -18.49 25.25 -22.95
C ASN A 165 -17.53 26.39 -23.29
N VAL A 166 -16.38 26.48 -22.60
CA VAL A 166 -15.29 27.40 -23.00
C VAL A 166 -14.61 26.84 -24.25
N GLN A 167 -14.63 27.59 -25.35
CA GLN A 167 -14.09 27.18 -26.65
C GLN A 167 -12.71 27.75 -26.94
N ARG A 168 -12.45 29.01 -26.56
CA ARG A 168 -11.21 29.73 -26.87
C ARG A 168 -10.82 30.68 -25.75
N LEU A 169 -9.52 30.89 -25.56
CA LEU A 169 -8.95 31.91 -24.69
C LEU A 169 -8.14 32.88 -25.53
N PHE A 170 -8.40 34.17 -25.39
CA PHE A 170 -7.72 35.23 -26.14
C PHE A 170 -6.62 35.86 -25.32
N LEU A 171 -5.53 36.20 -25.99
CA LEU A 171 -4.35 36.77 -25.37
C LEU A 171 -4.04 38.13 -26.00
N ASP A 172 -3.70 39.10 -25.16
CA ASP A 172 -3.09 40.36 -25.58
C ASP A 172 -1.90 40.67 -24.67
N LYS A 173 -0.77 41.06 -25.26
CA LYS A 173 0.47 41.44 -24.55
C LYS A 173 0.90 40.47 -23.43
N GLY A 174 0.68 39.17 -23.63
CA GLY A 174 1.08 38.13 -22.67
C GLY A 174 0.10 37.87 -21.51
N ASN A 175 -1.09 38.48 -21.53
CA ASN A 175 -2.17 38.20 -20.58
C ASN A 175 -3.40 37.66 -21.28
N ILE A 176 -4.19 36.85 -20.58
CA ILE A 176 -5.50 36.43 -21.07
C ILE A 176 -6.46 37.62 -20.95
N THR A 177 -7.25 37.92 -21.97
CA THR A 177 -8.18 39.07 -21.96
C THR A 177 -9.64 38.67 -22.05
N ALA A 178 -9.93 37.54 -22.70
CA ALA A 178 -11.28 37.07 -22.89
C ALA A 178 -11.37 35.55 -23.12
N VAL A 179 -12.58 35.02 -22.96
CA VAL A 179 -12.96 33.66 -23.33
C VAL A 179 -14.14 33.69 -24.29
N ASP A 180 -14.14 32.83 -25.31
CA ASP A 180 -15.37 32.50 -26.04
C ASP A 180 -16.07 31.35 -25.28
N ILE A 181 -17.31 31.57 -24.86
CA ILE A 181 -18.18 30.56 -24.26
C ILE A 181 -19.32 30.20 -25.21
N TYR A 182 -19.62 28.92 -25.33
CA TYR A 182 -20.72 28.41 -26.13
C TYR A 182 -21.84 27.90 -25.23
N HIS A 183 -23.00 28.53 -25.33
CA HIS A 183 -24.22 28.15 -24.62
C HIS A 183 -24.94 27.08 -25.44
N ALA A 184 -24.95 25.82 -24.97
CA ALA A 184 -25.51 24.71 -25.72
C ALA A 184 -27.03 24.86 -25.97
N GLU A 185 -27.76 25.38 -24.98
CA GLU A 185 -29.22 25.57 -25.07
C GLU A 185 -29.60 26.69 -26.06
N ALA A 186 -28.86 27.80 -26.05
CA ALA A 186 -29.08 28.93 -26.96
C ALA A 186 -28.40 28.75 -28.32
N GLN A 187 -27.58 27.70 -28.47
CA GLN A 187 -26.73 27.43 -29.64
C GLN A 187 -25.90 28.65 -30.09
N LYS A 188 -25.42 29.45 -29.13
CA LYS A 188 -24.76 30.73 -29.37
C LYS A 188 -23.40 30.79 -28.69
N THR A 189 -22.42 31.37 -29.38
CA THR A 189 -21.14 31.76 -28.79
C THR A 189 -21.18 33.22 -28.34
N GLU A 190 -20.66 33.47 -27.15
CA GLU A 190 -20.51 34.79 -26.54
C GLU A 190 -19.05 34.98 -26.11
N ARG A 191 -18.55 36.20 -26.23
CA ARG A 191 -17.24 36.57 -25.69
C ARG A 191 -17.41 37.23 -24.34
N VAL A 192 -16.70 36.72 -23.35
CA VAL A 192 -16.67 37.26 -21.98
C VAL A 192 -15.26 37.74 -21.70
N GLU A 193 -15.12 39.01 -21.35
CA GLU A 193 -13.87 39.64 -20.93
C GLU A 193 -13.65 39.46 -19.43
N GLY A 194 -12.40 39.49 -18.98
CA GLY A 194 -12.09 39.38 -17.56
C GLY A 194 -10.66 39.75 -17.22
N ASP A 195 -10.43 40.16 -15.97
CA ASP A 195 -9.11 40.54 -15.47
C ASP A 195 -8.28 39.32 -15.03
N TYR A 196 -8.93 38.33 -14.42
CA TYR A 196 -8.30 37.13 -13.87
C TYR A 196 -9.04 35.86 -14.32
N PHE A 197 -8.26 34.83 -14.64
CA PHE A 197 -8.76 33.55 -15.14
C PHE A 197 -8.29 32.42 -14.23
N ILE A 198 -9.22 31.76 -13.53
CA ILE A 198 -8.94 30.61 -12.67
C ILE A 198 -9.47 29.36 -13.37
N SER A 199 -8.55 28.50 -13.83
CA SER A 199 -8.88 27.35 -14.66
C SER A 199 -8.73 26.03 -13.91
N THR A 200 -9.83 25.28 -13.85
CA THR A 200 -9.90 23.90 -13.35
C THR A 200 -9.93 22.86 -14.47
N MET A 201 -10.04 23.29 -15.73
CA MET A 201 -10.14 22.39 -16.88
C MET A 201 -8.83 21.63 -17.08
N PRO A 202 -8.84 20.43 -17.69
CA PRO A 202 -7.60 19.71 -18.01
C PRO A 202 -6.60 20.59 -18.75
N ILE A 203 -5.35 20.67 -18.26
CA ILE A 203 -4.32 21.52 -18.86
C ILE A 203 -4.12 21.22 -20.37
N LYS A 204 -4.32 19.96 -20.77
CA LYS A 204 -4.31 19.56 -22.18
C LYS A 204 -5.36 20.31 -23.02
N GLU A 205 -6.58 20.41 -22.50
CA GLU A 205 -7.65 21.15 -23.18
C GLU A 205 -7.39 22.65 -23.15
N LEU A 206 -6.88 23.17 -22.05
CA LEU A 206 -6.54 24.58 -21.94
C LEU A 206 -5.54 25.01 -23.01
N ILE A 207 -4.42 24.29 -23.13
CA ILE A 207 -3.38 24.57 -24.14
C ILE A 207 -3.97 24.56 -25.55
N ASN A 208 -4.85 23.60 -25.86
CA ASN A 208 -5.49 23.50 -27.17
C ASN A 208 -6.50 24.63 -27.45
N LYS A 209 -6.95 25.35 -26.41
CA LYS A 209 -7.91 26.45 -26.51
C LYS A 209 -7.25 27.83 -26.49
N LEU A 210 -5.96 27.95 -26.16
CA LEU A 210 -5.22 29.21 -26.21
C LEU A 210 -5.12 29.70 -27.67
N GLN A 211 -5.57 30.92 -27.93
CA GLN A 211 -5.47 31.58 -29.23
C GLN A 211 -4.15 32.36 -29.33
N THR A 212 -3.05 31.61 -29.30
CA THR A 212 -1.69 32.12 -29.50
C THR A 212 -0.84 31.05 -30.20
N ASP A 213 0.32 31.44 -30.72
CA ASP A 213 1.33 30.49 -31.19
C ASP A 213 1.96 29.79 -29.99
N VAL A 214 1.37 28.65 -29.59
CA VAL A 214 1.92 27.79 -28.53
C VAL A 214 3.13 27.07 -29.11
N PRO A 215 4.32 27.15 -28.48
CA PRO A 215 5.51 26.47 -28.98
C PRO A 215 5.24 24.97 -29.23
N PRO A 216 5.68 24.40 -30.37
CA PRO A 216 5.36 23.01 -30.75
C PRO A 216 5.67 21.99 -29.66
N GLU A 217 6.77 22.19 -28.94
CA GLU A 217 7.20 21.34 -27.84
C GLU A 217 6.26 21.38 -26.62
N ILE A 218 5.71 22.55 -26.29
CA ILE A 218 4.72 22.69 -25.21
C ILE A 218 3.42 21.97 -25.59
N LYS A 219 3.03 22.07 -26.87
CA LYS A 219 1.88 21.35 -27.41
C LYS A 219 2.10 19.83 -27.37
N GLU A 220 3.27 19.35 -27.78
CA GLU A 220 3.63 17.92 -27.71
C GLU A 220 3.60 17.40 -26.26
N ILE A 221 4.20 18.14 -25.32
CA ILE A 221 4.18 17.77 -23.89
C ILE A 221 2.73 17.70 -23.40
N SER A 222 1.93 18.73 -23.69
CA SER A 222 0.52 18.80 -23.30
C SER A 222 -0.32 17.65 -23.88
N GLU A 223 -0.15 17.34 -25.17
CA GLU A 223 -0.88 16.28 -25.86
C GLU A 223 -0.52 14.88 -25.37
N GLY A 224 0.74 14.67 -24.98
CA GLY A 224 1.24 13.41 -24.44
C GLY A 224 0.94 13.18 -22.96
N LEU A 225 0.31 14.13 -22.27
CA LEU A 225 -0.18 13.93 -20.90
C LEU A 225 -1.31 12.90 -20.90
N ILE A 226 -1.19 11.89 -20.04
CA ILE A 226 -2.15 10.79 -19.99
C ILE A 226 -3.17 11.05 -18.90
N TYR A 227 -4.42 10.79 -19.22
CA TYR A 227 -5.53 10.83 -18.30
C TYR A 227 -6.20 9.47 -18.32
N ARG A 228 -6.50 8.94 -17.15
CA ARG A 228 -7.25 7.71 -17.01
C ARG A 228 -8.72 8.04 -16.87
N ASP A 229 -9.54 7.37 -17.67
CA ASP A 229 -10.99 7.49 -17.64
C ASP A 229 -11.59 6.43 -16.73
N PHE A 230 -12.85 6.65 -16.39
CA PHE A 230 -13.53 5.88 -15.39
C PHE A 230 -15.00 5.67 -15.77
N ILE A 231 -15.51 4.45 -15.60
CA ILE A 231 -16.94 4.14 -15.75
C ILE A 231 -17.46 3.67 -14.41
N THR A 232 -18.49 4.35 -13.92
CA THR A 232 -19.30 3.89 -12.80
C THR A 232 -20.50 3.15 -13.34
N VAL A 233 -20.64 1.88 -12.98
CA VAL A 233 -21.87 1.11 -13.21
C VAL A 233 -22.58 1.00 -11.88
N GLY A 234 -23.73 1.65 -11.81
CA GLY A 234 -24.60 1.48 -10.68
C GLY A 234 -25.59 0.35 -10.88
N LEU A 235 -25.73 -0.56 -9.90
CA LEU A 235 -26.73 -1.62 -9.91
C LEU A 235 -27.59 -1.60 -8.64
N LEU A 236 -28.92 -1.62 -8.82
CA LEU A 236 -29.88 -1.88 -7.77
C LEU A 236 -30.16 -3.38 -7.70
N LEU A 237 -29.95 -3.99 -6.54
CA LEU A 237 -30.05 -5.43 -6.32
C LEU A 237 -31.17 -5.77 -5.33
N GLU A 238 -31.77 -6.94 -5.53
CA GLU A 238 -32.70 -7.53 -4.56
C GLU A 238 -31.99 -7.85 -3.22
N LYS A 239 -30.80 -8.45 -3.30
CA LYS A 239 -29.95 -8.82 -2.15
C LYS A 239 -28.52 -9.10 -2.60
N LEU A 240 -27.61 -9.25 -1.63
CA LEU A 240 -26.26 -9.75 -1.88
C LEU A 240 -26.18 -11.26 -1.63
N SER A 241 -25.37 -11.97 -2.42
CA SER A 241 -24.98 -13.36 -2.14
C SER A 241 -23.80 -13.45 -1.17
N VAL A 242 -22.90 -12.46 -1.19
CA VAL A 242 -21.77 -12.41 -0.26
C VAL A 242 -22.28 -12.18 1.16
N LYS A 243 -21.64 -12.82 2.13
CA LYS A 243 -21.91 -12.62 3.55
C LYS A 243 -20.66 -12.12 4.26
N ASP A 244 -20.84 -11.27 5.25
CA ASP A 244 -19.77 -11.02 6.23
C ASP A 244 -19.66 -12.22 7.18
N GLN A 245 -18.57 -12.30 7.95
CA GLN A 245 -18.36 -13.39 8.93
C GLN A 245 -19.49 -13.50 9.98
N GLU A 246 -20.29 -12.45 10.13
CA GLU A 246 -21.39 -12.31 11.10
C GLU A 246 -22.77 -12.71 10.52
N GLY A 247 -22.84 -13.22 9.28
CA GLY A 247 -24.10 -13.70 8.69
C GLY A 247 -25.13 -12.61 8.38
N GLU A 248 -24.71 -11.34 8.38
CA GLU A 248 -25.57 -10.20 8.10
C GLU A 248 -26.07 -10.17 6.65
N LYS A 249 -27.28 -9.62 6.44
CA LYS A 249 -27.90 -9.45 5.11
C LYS A 249 -27.12 -8.47 4.20
N LEU A 250 -26.40 -7.53 4.80
CA LEU A 250 -25.62 -6.50 4.10
C LEU A 250 -24.21 -6.46 4.68
N ILE A 251 -23.20 -6.45 3.83
CA ILE A 251 -21.82 -6.22 4.28
C ILE A 251 -21.64 -4.79 4.77
N LYS A 252 -20.82 -4.59 5.81
CA LYS A 252 -20.62 -3.27 6.43
C LYS A 252 -19.65 -2.34 5.69
N ASP A 253 -19.03 -2.80 4.60
CA ASP A 253 -18.03 -2.03 3.85
C ASP A 253 -18.63 -0.80 3.18
N ASN A 254 -17.95 0.34 3.22
CA ASN A 254 -18.28 1.47 2.36
C ASN A 254 -17.77 1.23 0.94
N TRP A 255 -16.54 0.72 0.83
CA TRP A 255 -15.92 0.34 -0.44
C TRP A 255 -14.94 -0.82 -0.33
N ILE A 256 -14.84 -1.59 -1.40
CA ILE A 256 -14.05 -2.82 -1.49
C ILE A 256 -13.14 -2.73 -2.72
N TYR A 257 -11.83 -2.97 -2.54
CA TYR A 257 -10.88 -3.05 -3.65
C TYR A 257 -10.90 -4.46 -4.25
N VAL A 258 -11.22 -4.57 -5.53
CA VAL A 258 -11.31 -5.87 -6.22
C VAL A 258 -9.99 -6.19 -6.90
N GLN A 259 -9.21 -7.08 -6.27
CA GLN A 259 -7.88 -7.47 -6.74
C GLN A 259 -7.89 -8.80 -7.50
N GLU A 260 -9.08 -9.30 -7.81
CA GLU A 260 -9.26 -10.50 -8.60
C GLU A 260 -8.74 -10.34 -10.02
N PRO A 261 -7.75 -11.14 -10.46
CA PRO A 261 -7.10 -10.94 -11.76
C PRO A 261 -7.98 -11.34 -12.94
N ASP A 262 -9.07 -12.07 -12.69
CA ASP A 262 -9.96 -12.61 -13.71
C ASP A 262 -11.18 -11.71 -14.01
N VAL A 263 -11.24 -10.51 -13.44
CA VAL A 263 -12.24 -9.48 -13.73
C VAL A 263 -11.60 -8.10 -13.91
N GLN A 264 -12.23 -7.22 -14.68
CA GLN A 264 -11.80 -5.83 -14.87
C GLN A 264 -12.24 -4.91 -13.73
N LEU A 265 -13.31 -5.28 -13.01
CA LEU A 265 -13.81 -4.54 -11.85
C LEU A 265 -12.66 -4.19 -10.88
N GLY A 266 -12.56 -2.91 -10.56
CA GLY A 266 -11.49 -2.36 -9.72
C GLY A 266 -11.95 -2.05 -8.29
N ARG A 267 -13.16 -1.51 -8.13
CA ARG A 267 -13.73 -1.18 -6.82
C ARG A 267 -15.24 -1.35 -6.80
N ILE A 268 -15.77 -1.71 -5.63
CA ILE A 268 -17.20 -1.78 -5.34
C ILE A 268 -17.49 -0.77 -4.23
N GLN A 269 -18.54 0.01 -4.36
CA GLN A 269 -19.11 0.88 -3.34
C GLN A 269 -20.47 0.33 -2.91
N VAL A 270 -20.76 0.34 -1.62
CA VAL A 270 -22.06 -0.11 -1.08
C VAL A 270 -22.80 1.11 -0.56
N PHE A 271 -23.62 1.75 -1.41
CA PHE A 271 -24.20 3.08 -1.12
C PHE A 271 -25.11 3.10 0.10
N ASN A 272 -25.73 1.97 0.45
CA ASN A 272 -26.48 1.79 1.70
C ASN A 272 -25.66 2.22 2.94
N ASN A 273 -24.35 1.95 2.93
CA ASN A 273 -23.45 2.25 4.04
C ASN A 273 -22.89 3.69 4.00
N TRP A 274 -23.04 4.41 2.89
CA TRP A 274 -22.64 5.81 2.77
C TRP A 274 -23.73 6.74 3.32
N SER A 275 -24.99 6.47 3.00
CA SER A 275 -26.13 7.19 3.57
C SER A 275 -27.43 6.43 3.33
N PRO A 276 -28.32 6.29 4.35
CA PRO A 276 -29.62 5.66 4.18
C PRO A 276 -30.56 6.47 3.28
N TYR A 277 -30.21 7.73 2.98
CA TYR A 277 -31.00 8.59 2.11
C TYR A 277 -30.63 8.48 0.62
N LEU A 278 -29.62 7.67 0.30
CA LEU A 278 -29.27 7.33 -1.08
C LEU A 278 -30.06 6.12 -1.60
N VAL A 279 -30.76 5.40 -0.73
CA VAL A 279 -31.49 4.17 -1.09
C VAL A 279 -32.93 4.31 -0.60
N LYS A 280 -33.89 4.24 -1.52
CA LYS A 280 -35.32 4.41 -1.21
C LYS A 280 -35.87 3.26 -0.35
N ASP A 281 -35.51 2.02 -0.69
CA ASP A 281 -35.90 0.82 0.04
C ASP A 281 -34.69 0.21 0.76
N PRO A 282 -34.62 0.24 2.11
CA PRO A 282 -33.49 -0.27 2.87
C PRO A 282 -33.32 -1.79 2.78
N ALA A 283 -34.33 -2.53 2.28
CA ALA A 283 -34.21 -3.96 2.03
C ALA A 283 -33.40 -4.28 0.77
N LYS A 284 -33.27 -3.32 -0.16
CA LYS A 284 -32.52 -3.46 -1.41
C LYS A 284 -31.09 -2.96 -1.26
N VAL A 285 -30.21 -3.40 -2.16
CA VAL A 285 -28.79 -3.05 -2.11
C VAL A 285 -28.39 -2.27 -3.35
N TRP A 286 -27.81 -1.10 -3.13
CA TRP A 286 -27.33 -0.22 -4.20
C TRP A 286 -25.81 -0.29 -4.27
N LEU A 287 -25.29 -0.93 -5.32
CA LEU A 287 -23.84 -1.06 -5.57
C LEU A 287 -23.35 -0.09 -6.63
N GLY A 288 -22.22 0.57 -6.37
CA GLY A 288 -21.45 1.31 -7.36
C GLY A 288 -20.22 0.52 -7.78
N LEU A 289 -20.14 0.14 -9.04
CA LEU A 289 -19.04 -0.65 -9.61
C LEU A 289 -18.12 0.26 -10.41
N GLU A 290 -16.83 0.08 -10.20
CA GLU A 290 -15.82 0.99 -10.70
C GLU A 290 -14.88 0.31 -11.69
N TYR A 291 -14.88 0.81 -12.92
CA TYR A 291 -14.04 0.34 -14.02
C TYR A 291 -13.11 1.45 -14.50
N PHE A 292 -11.83 1.14 -14.61
CA PHE A 292 -10.85 2.05 -15.19
C PHE A 292 -10.64 1.69 -16.66
N CYS A 293 -10.71 2.67 -17.54
CA CYS A 293 -10.53 2.49 -18.99
C CYS A 293 -9.99 3.78 -19.63
N TYR A 294 -9.67 3.69 -20.91
CA TYR A 294 -9.35 4.83 -21.77
C TYR A 294 -10.54 5.06 -22.70
N GLU A 295 -10.76 6.31 -23.13
CA GLU A 295 -11.76 6.63 -24.15
C GLU A 295 -11.61 5.78 -25.42
N ALA A 296 -10.38 5.39 -25.77
CA ALA A 296 -10.09 4.54 -26.93
C ALA A 296 -10.38 3.04 -26.70
N ASP A 297 -10.61 2.60 -25.46
CA ASP A 297 -10.85 1.19 -25.16
C ASP A 297 -12.22 0.76 -25.68
N GLN A 298 -12.33 -0.47 -26.19
CA GLN A 298 -13.61 -1.03 -26.66
C GLN A 298 -14.69 -0.98 -25.57
N PHE A 299 -14.31 -1.18 -24.31
CA PHE A 299 -15.22 -1.12 -23.17
C PHE A 299 -15.85 0.27 -22.99
N TRP A 300 -15.12 1.35 -23.29
CA TRP A 300 -15.65 2.72 -23.25
C TRP A 300 -16.64 2.98 -24.38
N GLN A 301 -16.45 2.36 -25.55
CA GLN A 301 -17.31 2.56 -26.72
C GLN A 301 -18.62 1.77 -26.68
N MET A 302 -18.76 0.81 -25.75
CA MET A 302 -20.00 0.06 -25.55
C MET A 302 -21.18 0.95 -25.13
N SER A 303 -22.39 0.50 -25.47
CA SER A 303 -23.63 1.10 -24.97
C SER A 303 -23.79 0.88 -23.46
N ASN A 304 -24.59 1.72 -22.81
CA ASN A 304 -24.84 1.59 -21.37
C ASN A 304 -25.44 0.21 -21.01
N ALA A 305 -26.29 -0.36 -21.87
CA ALA A 305 -26.88 -1.68 -21.64
C ALA A 305 -25.84 -2.81 -21.74
N GLU A 306 -24.89 -2.72 -22.68
CA GLU A 306 -23.79 -3.69 -22.81
C GLU A 306 -22.82 -3.63 -21.63
N ILE A 307 -22.49 -2.42 -21.19
CA ILE A 307 -21.65 -2.18 -20.00
C ILE A 307 -22.32 -2.76 -18.75
N ALA A 308 -23.62 -2.51 -18.55
CA ALA A 308 -24.36 -3.06 -17.43
C ALA A 308 -24.35 -4.60 -17.46
N LYS A 309 -24.65 -5.21 -18.61
CA LYS A 309 -24.58 -6.68 -18.79
C LYS A 309 -23.19 -7.25 -18.49
N PHE A 310 -22.13 -6.57 -18.93
CA PHE A 310 -20.75 -6.94 -18.61
C PHE A 310 -20.49 -6.90 -17.11
N ALA A 311 -20.89 -5.83 -16.43
CA ALA A 311 -20.68 -5.68 -15.00
C ALA A 311 -21.45 -6.71 -14.17
N ILE A 312 -22.69 -7.03 -14.56
CA ILE A 312 -23.50 -8.10 -13.96
C ILE A 312 -22.79 -9.45 -14.08
N LYS A 313 -22.25 -9.77 -15.27
CA LYS A 313 -21.50 -11.01 -15.50
C LYS A 313 -20.27 -11.09 -14.59
N GLU A 314 -19.55 -9.99 -14.39
CA GLU A 314 -18.42 -9.97 -13.47
C GLU A 314 -18.85 -10.15 -12.02
N LEU A 315 -19.92 -9.49 -11.56
CA LEU A 315 -20.44 -9.69 -10.20
C LEU A 315 -20.85 -11.14 -9.93
N ILE A 316 -21.49 -11.82 -10.89
CA ILE A 316 -21.79 -13.25 -10.81
C ILE A 316 -20.49 -14.06 -10.69
N LYS A 317 -19.50 -13.74 -11.54
CA LYS A 317 -18.19 -14.42 -11.56
C LYS A 317 -17.42 -14.30 -10.25
N ILE A 318 -17.58 -13.17 -9.54
CA ILE A 318 -17.01 -12.95 -8.20
C ILE A 318 -17.97 -13.28 -7.06
N GLN A 319 -19.12 -13.88 -7.36
CA GLN A 319 -20.12 -14.40 -6.42
C GLN A 319 -20.80 -13.33 -5.55
N PHE A 320 -20.88 -12.09 -6.06
CA PHE A 320 -21.61 -11.02 -5.39
C PHE A 320 -23.12 -11.13 -5.52
N ILE A 321 -23.58 -11.73 -6.62
CA ILE A 321 -24.96 -12.09 -6.93
C ILE A 321 -24.97 -13.47 -7.57
N ASN A 322 -26.10 -14.18 -7.56
CA ASN A 322 -26.20 -15.51 -8.15
C ASN A 322 -26.61 -15.47 -9.62
N SER A 323 -27.46 -14.51 -9.99
CA SER A 323 -28.06 -14.49 -11.30
C SER A 323 -28.43 -13.06 -11.73
N PRO A 324 -28.56 -12.79 -13.05
CA PRO A 324 -28.92 -11.47 -13.56
C PRO A 324 -30.28 -10.97 -13.08
N GLU A 325 -31.21 -11.87 -12.76
CA GLU A 325 -32.58 -11.56 -12.33
C GLU A 325 -32.61 -10.92 -10.92
N GLU A 326 -31.52 -11.01 -10.15
CA GLU A 326 -31.38 -10.30 -8.88
C GLU A 326 -31.11 -8.79 -9.08
N VAL A 327 -30.91 -8.33 -10.32
CA VAL A 327 -30.70 -6.91 -10.66
C VAL A 327 -32.01 -6.27 -11.10
N LEU A 328 -32.44 -5.26 -10.35
CA LEU A 328 -33.73 -4.59 -10.54
C LEU A 328 -33.63 -3.35 -11.43
N ASP A 329 -32.50 -2.66 -11.37
CA ASP A 329 -32.25 -1.43 -12.13
C ASP A 329 -30.75 -1.18 -12.29
N TYR A 330 -30.37 -0.35 -13.26
CA TYR A 330 -28.99 0.05 -13.47
C TYR A 330 -28.84 1.50 -13.95
N THR A 331 -27.66 2.07 -13.70
CA THR A 331 -27.22 3.31 -14.34
C THR A 331 -25.75 3.20 -14.74
N VAL A 332 -25.34 3.90 -15.80
CA VAL A 332 -23.95 3.90 -16.26
C VAL A 332 -23.51 5.34 -16.47
N ILE A 333 -22.42 5.72 -15.82
CA ILE A 333 -21.84 7.05 -15.89
C ILE A 333 -20.39 6.92 -16.37
N LYS A 334 -20.09 7.54 -17.52
CA LYS A 334 -18.74 7.63 -18.07
C LYS A 334 -18.12 8.96 -17.66
N VAL A 335 -16.97 8.91 -17.00
CA VAL A 335 -16.27 10.07 -16.43
C VAL A 335 -14.89 10.20 -17.08
N PRO A 336 -14.74 11.09 -18.07
CA PRO A 336 -13.47 11.26 -18.75
C PRO A 336 -12.47 11.98 -17.85
N LYS A 337 -11.19 11.72 -18.07
CA LYS A 337 -10.04 12.37 -17.45
C LYS A 337 -10.09 12.34 -15.91
N THR A 338 -10.46 11.21 -15.33
CA THR A 338 -10.66 11.07 -13.89
C THR A 338 -9.36 11.11 -13.10
N TYR A 339 -8.29 10.49 -13.60
CA TYR A 339 -6.98 10.48 -12.94
C TYR A 339 -5.87 10.99 -13.86
N PRO A 340 -5.13 12.04 -13.46
CA PRO A 340 -3.90 12.40 -14.14
C PRO A 340 -2.85 11.31 -13.88
N ALA A 341 -2.21 10.87 -14.96
CA ALA A 341 -1.21 9.83 -14.93
C ALA A 341 0.19 10.44 -15.08
N TYR A 342 1.08 10.10 -14.15
CA TYR A 342 2.47 10.61 -14.18
C TYR A 342 3.38 9.75 -15.07
N PHE A 343 2.93 9.50 -16.29
CA PHE A 343 3.65 8.80 -17.36
C PHE A 343 3.34 9.47 -18.71
N GLY A 344 3.92 8.95 -19.81
CA GLY A 344 3.93 9.67 -21.09
C GLY A 344 4.92 10.83 -21.01
N THR A 345 4.46 12.05 -21.32
CA THR A 345 5.29 13.27 -21.31
C THR A 345 5.42 13.92 -19.93
N TYR A 346 4.80 13.37 -18.88
CA TYR A 346 4.85 13.93 -17.51
C TYR A 346 6.27 14.26 -16.98
N PRO A 347 7.34 13.50 -17.27
CA PRO A 347 8.70 13.90 -16.86
C PRO A 347 9.16 15.28 -17.38
N GLN A 348 8.48 15.82 -18.39
CA GLN A 348 8.73 17.15 -18.96
C GLN A 348 7.72 18.21 -18.49
N PHE A 349 6.84 17.87 -17.54
CA PHE A 349 5.72 18.71 -17.09
C PHE A 349 6.19 20.08 -16.55
N ASP A 350 7.37 20.16 -15.94
CA ASP A 350 7.90 21.44 -15.44
C ASP A 350 8.07 22.50 -16.54
N ARG A 351 8.28 22.09 -17.79
CA ARG A 351 8.37 23.00 -18.94
C ARG A 351 7.01 23.57 -19.29
N LEU A 352 5.98 22.73 -19.30
CA LEU A 352 4.59 23.14 -19.49
C LEU A 352 4.12 24.07 -18.35
N LYS A 353 4.47 23.73 -17.11
CA LYS A 353 4.23 24.57 -15.93
C LYS A 353 4.92 25.94 -16.07
N SER A 354 6.18 25.96 -16.49
CA SER A 354 6.95 27.19 -16.68
C SER A 354 6.35 28.09 -17.77
N TYR A 355 5.91 27.49 -18.89
CA TYR A 355 5.22 28.20 -19.96
C TYR A 355 3.92 28.85 -19.47
N ILE A 356 3.06 28.09 -18.78
CA ILE A 356 1.79 28.63 -18.27
C ILE A 356 2.01 29.74 -17.22
N ASN A 357 3.03 29.63 -16.38
CA ASN A 357 3.29 30.62 -15.34
C ASN A 357 3.70 32.00 -15.90
N GLN A 358 4.03 32.11 -17.20
CA GLN A 358 4.28 33.39 -17.87
C GLN A 358 3.02 34.25 -17.98
N PHE A 359 1.84 33.64 -18.00
CA PHE A 359 0.56 34.35 -17.98
C PHE A 359 0.25 34.77 -16.55
N GLU A 360 0.45 36.06 -16.24
CA GLU A 360 0.36 36.55 -14.86
C GLU A 360 -1.05 36.35 -14.29
N ASN A 361 -2.07 36.58 -15.11
CA ASN A 361 -3.48 36.54 -14.72
C ASN A 361 -4.19 35.19 -14.91
N LEU A 362 -3.46 34.12 -15.27
CA LEU A 362 -4.00 32.77 -15.45
C LEU A 362 -3.53 31.84 -14.33
N TYR A 363 -4.46 31.32 -13.53
CA TYR A 363 -4.19 30.44 -12.40
C TYR A 363 -4.75 29.04 -12.67
N LEU A 364 -3.89 28.03 -12.67
CA LEU A 364 -4.32 26.64 -12.79
C LEU A 364 -4.50 26.03 -11.40
N VAL A 365 -5.68 25.44 -11.17
CA VAL A 365 -6.06 24.89 -9.88
C VAL A 365 -6.78 23.54 -10.03
N GLY A 366 -6.86 22.79 -8.95
CA GLY A 366 -7.56 21.50 -8.92
C GLY A 366 -6.82 20.36 -9.62
N ARG A 367 -7.48 19.20 -9.68
CA ARG A 367 -6.88 17.93 -10.16
C ARG A 367 -6.36 18.02 -11.59
N ASN A 368 -7.21 18.36 -12.55
CA ASN A 368 -6.85 18.30 -13.97
C ASN A 368 -6.25 19.61 -14.50
N GLY A 369 -6.62 20.76 -13.92
CA GLY A 369 -5.95 22.03 -14.19
C GLY A 369 -4.46 21.97 -13.88
N MET A 370 -4.09 21.36 -12.77
CA MET A 370 -2.68 21.21 -12.39
C MET A 370 -2.05 19.89 -12.83
N HIS A 371 -2.80 19.01 -13.49
CA HIS A 371 -2.40 17.61 -13.75
C HIS A 371 -1.84 16.89 -12.50
N LYS A 372 -2.46 17.11 -11.35
CA LYS A 372 -2.08 16.52 -10.06
C LYS A 372 -3.16 15.62 -9.53
N TYR A 373 -2.79 14.45 -9.01
CA TYR A 373 -3.71 13.56 -8.30
C TYR A 373 -4.12 14.18 -6.95
N ASN A 374 -5.09 15.09 -7.01
CA ASN A 374 -5.64 15.81 -5.86
C ASN A 374 -6.92 15.14 -5.35
N ASN A 375 -7.16 15.17 -4.04
CA ASN A 375 -8.48 14.94 -3.47
C ASN A 375 -9.32 16.25 -3.51
N GLN A 376 -10.56 16.22 -3.00
CA GLN A 376 -11.45 17.38 -3.04
C GLN A 376 -10.89 18.56 -2.23
N ASP A 377 -10.43 18.30 -1.02
CA ASP A 377 -9.76 19.24 -0.12
C ASP A 377 -8.52 19.86 -0.74
N HIS A 378 -7.62 19.06 -1.33
CA HIS A 378 -6.43 19.58 -2.02
C HIS A 378 -6.83 20.49 -3.18
N SER A 379 -7.87 20.12 -3.94
CA SER A 379 -8.36 20.94 -5.05
C SER A 379 -8.95 22.27 -4.56
N MET A 380 -9.69 22.25 -3.45
CA MET A 380 -10.20 23.47 -2.83
C MET A 380 -9.08 24.38 -2.33
N LEU A 381 -8.07 23.82 -1.65
CA LEU A 381 -6.92 24.58 -1.16
C LEU A 381 -6.16 25.28 -2.30
N THR A 382 -6.00 24.63 -3.46
CA THR A 382 -5.37 25.28 -4.62
C THR A 382 -6.15 26.50 -5.12
N ALA A 383 -7.47 26.44 -5.11
CA ALA A 383 -8.32 27.58 -5.48
C ALA A 383 -8.26 28.70 -4.43
N MET A 384 -8.27 28.36 -3.15
CA MET A 384 -8.14 29.33 -2.06
C MET A 384 -6.79 30.07 -2.12
N ALA A 385 -5.69 29.35 -2.36
CA ALA A 385 -4.37 29.95 -2.53
C ALA A 385 -4.30 30.87 -3.77
N ALA A 386 -4.93 30.49 -4.88
CA ALA A 386 -5.03 31.36 -6.06
C ALA A 386 -5.76 32.67 -5.74
N VAL A 387 -6.89 32.61 -5.04
CA VAL A 387 -7.65 33.81 -4.64
C VAL A 387 -6.86 34.69 -3.67
N GLU A 388 -6.14 34.11 -2.70
CA GLU A 388 -5.28 34.89 -1.81
C GLU A 388 -4.11 35.54 -2.54
N ASN A 389 -3.51 34.87 -3.53
CA ASN A 389 -2.48 35.47 -4.37
C ASN A 389 -3.02 36.68 -5.15
N ILE A 390 -4.20 36.54 -5.77
CA ILE A 390 -4.88 37.63 -6.50
C ILE A 390 -5.13 38.82 -5.57
N LYS A 391 -5.72 38.60 -4.39
CA LYS A 391 -6.03 39.66 -3.43
C LYS A 391 -4.81 40.45 -2.96
N HIS A 392 -3.65 39.80 -2.87
CA HIS A 392 -2.40 40.43 -2.41
C HIS A 392 -1.48 40.86 -3.55
N GLY A 393 -1.91 40.77 -4.81
CA GLY A 393 -1.09 41.12 -5.97
C GLY A 393 0.14 40.23 -6.16
N VAL A 394 0.10 38.98 -5.66
CA VAL A 394 1.19 38.02 -5.80
C VAL A 394 1.05 37.27 -7.12
N THR A 395 1.96 37.53 -8.06
CA THR A 395 1.97 36.90 -9.39
C THR A 395 2.71 35.56 -9.42
N ASP A 396 3.60 35.31 -8.45
CA ASP A 396 4.23 34.01 -8.25
C ASP A 396 3.20 32.96 -7.83
N LYS A 397 3.29 31.79 -8.47
CA LYS A 397 2.32 30.69 -8.32
C LYS A 397 2.95 29.48 -7.62
N SER A 398 4.19 29.60 -7.13
CA SER A 398 4.95 28.52 -6.51
C SER A 398 4.20 27.86 -5.34
N ASN A 399 3.55 28.67 -4.48
CA ASN A 399 2.73 28.21 -3.36
C ASN A 399 1.54 27.35 -3.79
N ILE A 400 0.85 27.71 -4.88
CA ILE A 400 -0.25 26.92 -5.44
C ILE A 400 0.30 25.58 -5.93
N TRP A 401 1.41 25.60 -6.68
CA TRP A 401 2.10 24.40 -7.14
C TRP A 401 2.74 23.57 -6.01
N ALA A 402 2.87 24.08 -4.79
CA ALA A 402 3.37 23.35 -3.64
C ALA A 402 2.27 22.57 -2.89
N ILE A 403 1.00 22.96 -3.05
CA ILE A 403 -0.13 22.24 -2.44
C ILE A 403 -0.20 20.81 -2.99
N ASN A 404 -0.38 19.85 -2.07
CA ASN A 404 -0.29 18.40 -2.32
C ASN A 404 1.11 17.93 -2.74
N THR A 405 2.11 18.81 -2.75
CA THR A 405 3.54 18.46 -2.86
C THR A 405 4.18 18.43 -1.46
N GLU A 406 3.75 19.30 -0.53
CA GLU A 406 4.34 19.43 0.81
C GLU A 406 3.76 18.53 1.91
N GLU A 407 2.66 17.79 1.68
CA GLU A 407 2.36 16.59 2.50
C GLU A 407 3.42 15.48 2.28
N GLU A 408 4.33 15.65 1.30
CA GLU A 408 5.57 14.89 1.17
C GLU A 408 6.77 15.51 1.95
N TYR A 409 6.62 16.64 2.65
CA TYR A 409 7.75 17.33 3.31
C TYR A 409 7.48 17.94 4.71
N HIS A 410 6.23 18.10 5.15
CA HIS A 410 5.94 18.60 6.50
C HIS A 410 5.93 17.48 7.55
N GLU A 411 7.11 16.90 7.79
CA GLU A 411 7.46 16.30 9.08
C GLU A 411 8.98 16.31 9.28
N GLU A 412 9.71 17.34 8.82
CA GLU A 412 11.15 17.42 9.07
C GLU A 412 11.63 18.87 9.25
N ASN A 413 11.46 19.38 10.47
CA ASN A 413 12.28 20.48 10.97
C ASN A 413 13.75 20.01 11.00
N SER A 414 14.57 20.59 10.11
CA SER A 414 15.96 21.02 10.30
C SER A 414 16.88 20.12 11.15
N SER A 415 16.80 18.80 10.99
CA SER A 415 17.72 17.86 11.67
C SER A 415 17.99 16.54 10.92
N ALA A 416 17.27 16.24 9.84
CA ALA A 416 17.29 14.92 9.22
C ALA A 416 18.38 14.65 8.18
N ALA A 417 18.99 15.68 7.59
CA ALA A 417 20.11 15.45 6.65
C ALA A 417 21.34 14.79 7.35
N ASN A 418 21.49 14.99 8.66
CA ASN A 418 22.48 14.26 9.48
C ASN A 418 21.94 12.93 10.01
N GLN A 419 20.63 12.76 10.24
CA GLN A 419 20.08 11.50 10.75
C GLN A 419 20.00 10.40 9.69
N THR A 420 19.76 10.71 8.42
CA THR A 420 19.66 9.66 7.36
C THR A 420 21.02 9.01 7.08
N LYS A 421 22.11 9.79 7.07
CA LYS A 421 23.48 9.23 7.01
C LYS A 421 23.85 8.45 8.26
N THR A 422 23.34 8.85 9.43
CA THR A 422 23.58 8.18 10.72
C THR A 422 22.72 6.91 10.88
N ALA A 423 21.52 6.87 10.31
CA ALA A 423 20.63 5.72 10.30
C ALA A 423 21.09 4.66 9.29
N GLU A 424 21.55 5.06 8.09
CA GLU A 424 22.17 4.13 7.14
C GLU A 424 23.50 3.58 7.66
N SER A 425 24.32 4.39 8.32
CA SER A 425 25.56 3.93 8.96
C SER A 425 25.28 3.01 10.15
N SER A 426 24.29 3.35 10.99
CA SER A 426 23.83 2.54 12.11
C SER A 426 23.23 1.20 11.66
N GLN A 427 22.38 1.17 10.63
CA GLN A 427 21.85 -0.07 10.06
C GLN A 427 22.94 -0.94 9.44
N ARG A 428 23.91 -0.34 8.74
CA ARG A 428 25.09 -1.08 8.24
C ARG A 428 25.96 -1.62 9.36
N GLN A 429 26.13 -0.88 10.45
CA GLN A 429 26.89 -1.31 11.62
C GLN A 429 26.18 -2.42 12.39
N GLN A 430 24.85 -2.34 12.53
CA GLN A 430 24.01 -3.36 13.14
C GLN A 430 23.98 -4.64 12.29
N ALA A 431 23.87 -4.52 10.97
CA ALA A 431 23.97 -5.66 10.05
C ALA A 431 25.35 -6.34 10.12
N ARG A 432 26.43 -5.56 10.18
CA ARG A 432 27.80 -6.10 10.38
C ARG A 432 27.95 -6.80 11.73
N GLN A 433 27.36 -6.26 12.80
CA GLN A 433 27.38 -6.88 14.12
C GLN A 433 26.60 -8.21 14.13
N ILE A 434 25.40 -8.24 13.53
CA ILE A 434 24.59 -9.46 13.39
C ILE A 434 25.36 -10.52 12.58
N LEU A 435 25.98 -10.12 11.47
CA LEU A 435 26.77 -11.03 10.65
C LEU A 435 27.99 -11.59 11.41
N ARG A 436 28.67 -10.76 12.21
CA ARG A 436 29.77 -11.20 13.07
C ARG A 436 29.30 -12.20 14.13
N GLN A 437 28.17 -11.92 14.78
CA GLN A 437 27.55 -12.84 15.76
C GLN A 437 27.16 -14.17 15.10
N PHE A 438 26.57 -14.13 13.90
CA PHE A 438 26.18 -15.34 13.17
C PHE A 438 27.40 -16.19 12.78
N LYS A 439 28.46 -15.56 12.25
CA LYS A 439 29.72 -16.26 11.96
C LYS A 439 30.35 -16.88 13.22
N GLY A 440 30.36 -16.13 14.32
CA GLY A 440 30.82 -16.62 15.61
C GLY A 440 30.01 -17.82 16.09
N TYR A 441 28.68 -17.74 15.99
CA TYR A 441 27.78 -18.83 16.37
C TYR A 441 28.00 -20.11 15.56
N LEU A 442 28.22 -19.99 14.24
CA LEU A 442 28.57 -21.14 13.40
C LEU A 442 29.90 -21.76 13.80
N LEU A 443 30.91 -20.94 14.14
CA LEU A 443 32.21 -21.42 14.59
C LEU A 443 32.10 -22.16 15.92
N THR A 444 31.39 -21.60 16.91
CA THR A 444 31.21 -22.23 18.22
C THR A 444 30.38 -23.52 18.13
N GLY A 445 29.36 -23.55 17.28
CA GLY A 445 28.60 -24.77 16.97
C GLY A 445 29.46 -25.84 16.31
N GLY A 446 30.34 -25.45 15.36
CA GLY A 446 31.30 -26.35 14.73
C GLY A 446 32.28 -26.96 15.74
N THR A 447 32.86 -26.14 16.62
CA THR A 447 33.74 -26.61 17.69
C THR A 447 33.02 -27.57 18.65
N ALA A 448 31.80 -27.25 19.04
CA ALA A 448 30.98 -28.13 19.88
C ALA A 448 30.71 -29.49 19.22
N THR A 449 30.50 -29.51 17.91
CA THR A 449 30.31 -30.75 17.15
C THR A 449 31.58 -31.60 17.13
N ILE A 450 32.76 -30.97 17.03
CA ILE A 450 34.04 -31.68 17.11
C ILE A 450 34.22 -32.31 18.49
N VAL A 451 33.92 -31.57 19.56
CA VAL A 451 33.99 -32.08 20.94
C VAL A 451 33.05 -33.27 21.15
N ASP A 452 31.82 -33.17 20.67
CA ASP A 452 30.84 -34.27 20.68
C ASP A 452 31.40 -35.53 19.99
N VAL A 453 31.87 -35.41 18.73
CA VAL A 453 32.40 -36.54 17.96
C VAL A 453 33.64 -37.16 18.62
N LEU A 454 34.55 -36.35 19.18
CA LEU A 454 35.75 -36.85 19.86
C LEU A 454 35.41 -37.61 21.14
N ILE A 455 34.52 -37.06 21.98
CA ILE A 455 34.10 -37.71 23.22
C ILE A 455 33.36 -39.01 22.91
N PHE A 456 32.47 -39.01 21.91
CA PHE A 456 31.78 -40.20 21.45
C PHE A 456 32.76 -41.31 21.02
N SER A 457 33.78 -40.95 20.23
CA SER A 457 34.81 -41.86 19.74
C SER A 457 35.67 -42.44 20.88
N ILE A 458 36.04 -41.62 21.87
CA ILE A 458 36.80 -42.09 23.05
C ILE A 458 35.97 -43.06 23.89
N LEU A 459 34.73 -42.69 24.24
CA LEU A 459 33.86 -43.49 25.11
C LEU A 459 33.52 -44.85 24.48
N THR A 460 33.24 -44.88 23.18
CA THR A 460 32.99 -46.13 22.45
C THR A 460 34.23 -47.03 22.36
N ARG A 461 35.43 -46.45 22.17
CA ARG A 461 36.71 -47.19 22.22
C ARG A 461 37.04 -47.73 23.62
N SER A 462 36.56 -47.07 24.67
CA SER A 462 36.67 -47.52 26.06
C SER A 462 35.64 -48.60 26.44
N GLY A 463 34.83 -49.09 25.49
CA GLY A 463 33.85 -50.15 25.72
C GLY A 463 32.50 -49.69 26.27
N LEU A 464 32.23 -48.38 26.31
CA LEU A 464 30.92 -47.87 26.69
C LEU A 464 29.89 -48.16 25.59
N TRP A 465 28.70 -48.59 25.98
CA TRP A 465 27.59 -48.78 25.04
C TRP A 465 27.31 -47.50 24.26
N TYR A 466 27.17 -47.61 22.93
CA TYR A 466 27.16 -46.46 22.02
C TYR A 466 26.02 -45.48 22.29
N VAL A 467 24.87 -45.93 22.80
CA VAL A 467 23.77 -45.02 23.17
C VAL A 467 24.14 -44.21 24.41
N SER A 468 24.74 -44.83 25.44
CA SER A 468 25.26 -44.10 26.60
C SER A 468 26.37 -43.13 26.19
N ALA A 469 27.26 -43.55 25.28
CA ALA A 469 28.29 -42.68 24.73
C ALA A 469 27.71 -41.47 24.00
N LEU A 470 26.64 -41.66 23.21
CA LEU A 470 25.95 -40.59 22.49
C LEU A 470 25.27 -39.59 23.43
N CYS A 471 24.62 -40.07 24.49
CA CYS A 471 23.98 -39.19 25.49
C CYS A 471 25.03 -38.31 26.19
N VAL A 472 26.15 -38.91 26.59
CA VAL A 472 27.25 -38.18 27.26
C VAL A 472 27.92 -37.20 26.31
N SER A 473 28.22 -37.62 25.07
CA SER A 473 28.87 -36.75 24.09
C SER A 473 27.99 -35.57 23.66
N ALA A 474 26.69 -35.81 23.43
CA ALA A 474 25.74 -34.77 23.04
C ALA A 474 25.56 -33.74 24.16
N PHE A 475 25.51 -34.17 25.43
CA PHE A 475 25.46 -33.27 26.58
C PHE A 475 26.73 -32.40 26.65
N MET A 476 27.91 -33.00 26.45
CA MET A 476 29.19 -32.29 26.45
C MET A 476 29.31 -31.30 25.28
N GLY A 477 28.85 -31.68 24.09
CA GLY A 477 28.78 -30.82 22.92
C GLY A 477 27.85 -29.63 23.14
N LEU A 478 26.62 -29.86 23.62
CA LEU A 478 25.66 -28.80 23.92
C LEU A 478 26.19 -27.83 24.98
N THR A 479 26.82 -28.36 26.03
CA THR A 479 27.43 -27.57 27.10
C THR A 479 28.58 -26.73 26.59
N THR A 480 29.45 -27.29 25.76
CA THR A 480 30.53 -26.56 25.10
C THR A 480 29.97 -25.43 24.23
N ASN A 481 28.93 -25.69 23.43
CA ASN A 481 28.30 -24.69 22.58
C ASN A 481 27.71 -23.53 23.40
N PHE A 482 27.04 -23.83 24.51
CA PHE A 482 26.49 -22.81 25.40
C PHE A 482 27.57 -21.86 25.92
N TRP A 483 28.65 -22.41 26.51
CA TRP A 483 29.69 -21.59 27.11
C TRP A 483 30.45 -20.77 26.07
N LEU A 484 30.76 -21.35 24.92
CA LEU A 484 31.42 -20.62 23.83
C LEU A 484 30.52 -19.53 23.25
N SER A 485 29.23 -19.83 23.02
CA SER A 485 28.26 -18.84 22.53
C SER A 485 28.05 -17.71 23.53
N ARG A 486 27.98 -18.03 24.83
CA ARG A 486 27.86 -17.07 25.93
C ARG A 486 29.09 -16.15 25.99
N ARG A 487 30.29 -16.72 25.89
CA ARG A 487 31.56 -15.98 26.09
C ARG A 487 32.04 -15.20 24.87
N TYR A 488 31.87 -15.75 23.67
CA TYR A 488 32.51 -15.24 22.45
C TYR A 488 31.54 -14.70 21.40
N VAL A 489 30.26 -15.07 21.46
CA VAL A 489 29.27 -14.69 20.44
C VAL A 489 28.33 -13.59 20.94
N PHE A 490 27.67 -13.83 22.07
CA PHE A 490 26.62 -12.93 22.56
C PHE A 490 27.07 -12.04 23.72
N GLY A 491 27.96 -12.51 24.59
CA GLY A 491 28.53 -11.72 25.69
C GLY A 491 27.50 -11.28 26.74
N ILE A 492 26.39 -12.02 26.88
CA ILE A 492 25.28 -11.71 27.78
C ILE A 492 25.20 -12.74 28.90
N TYR A 493 25.20 -12.25 30.14
CA TYR A 493 25.29 -13.06 31.35
C TYR A 493 24.07 -12.81 32.22
N TRP A 494 23.17 -13.79 32.32
CA TRP A 494 22.08 -13.74 33.30
C TRP A 494 22.61 -14.03 34.71
N LYS A 495 21.93 -13.49 35.73
CA LYS A 495 22.24 -13.78 37.15
C LYS A 495 22.20 -15.28 37.45
N ASN A 496 21.24 -16.00 36.88
CA ASN A 496 21.13 -17.45 37.01
C ASN A 496 21.58 -18.15 35.71
N SER A 497 22.80 -18.67 35.70
CA SER A 497 23.36 -19.39 34.54
C SER A 497 22.68 -20.72 34.26
N LEU A 498 22.09 -21.37 35.27
CA LEU A 498 21.35 -22.63 35.10
C LEU A 498 20.04 -22.40 34.33
N VAL A 499 19.31 -21.34 34.66
CA VAL A 499 18.09 -20.95 33.92
C VAL A 499 18.44 -20.55 32.49
N GLN A 500 19.53 -19.80 32.30
CA GLN A 500 20.02 -19.45 30.97
C GLN A 500 20.39 -20.68 30.13
N TYR A 501 21.04 -21.66 30.76
CA TYR A 501 21.38 -22.94 30.14
C TYR A 501 20.13 -23.76 29.79
N ALA A 502 19.14 -23.82 30.68
CA ALA A 502 17.88 -24.51 30.42
C ALA A 502 17.15 -23.91 29.20
N VAL A 503 17.03 -22.58 29.13
CA VAL A 503 16.42 -21.89 27.98
C VAL A 503 17.23 -22.14 26.69
N PHE A 504 18.57 -22.14 26.77
CA PHE A 504 19.41 -22.51 25.65
C PHE A 504 19.12 -23.93 25.16
N THR A 505 19.09 -24.90 26.05
CA THR A 505 18.78 -26.30 25.72
C THR A 505 17.40 -26.45 25.10
N THR A 506 16.37 -25.77 25.62
CA THR A 506 15.02 -25.79 25.04
C THR A 506 14.98 -25.24 23.62
N VAL A 507 15.67 -24.13 23.34
CA VAL A 507 15.77 -23.56 21.99
C VAL A 507 16.48 -24.53 21.04
N ALA A 508 17.55 -25.20 21.49
CA ALA A 508 18.29 -26.17 20.69
C ALA A 508 17.42 -27.40 20.35
N LEU A 509 16.69 -27.94 21.34
CA LEU A 509 15.78 -29.08 21.14
C LEU A 509 14.62 -28.74 20.19
N ASN A 510 14.01 -27.57 20.35
CA ASN A 510 12.95 -27.11 19.43
C ASN A 510 13.48 -26.91 18.00
N SER A 511 14.70 -26.41 17.85
CA SER A 511 15.35 -26.27 16.55
C SER A 511 15.62 -27.62 15.89
N LEU A 512 15.95 -28.65 16.68
CA LEU A 512 16.11 -30.02 16.21
C LEU A 512 14.77 -30.62 15.75
N LEU A 513 13.69 -30.42 16.51
CA LEU A 513 12.35 -30.87 16.11
C LEU A 513 11.88 -30.17 14.82
N ALA A 514 12.12 -28.86 14.70
CA ALA A 514 11.85 -28.10 13.49
C ALA A 514 12.68 -28.61 12.29
N ASN A 515 13.93 -29.01 12.51
CA ASN A 515 14.77 -29.65 11.48
C ASN A 515 14.17 -30.96 10.98
N LEU A 516 13.70 -31.81 11.89
CA LEU A 516 13.08 -33.10 11.54
C LEU A 516 11.78 -32.88 10.74
N GLY A 517 10.92 -31.96 11.18
CA GLY A 517 9.69 -31.62 10.47
C GLY A 517 9.94 -31.00 9.10
N LEU A 518 10.93 -30.11 8.98
CA LEU A 518 11.31 -29.51 7.70
C LEU A 518 11.90 -30.55 6.75
N LEU A 519 12.74 -31.46 7.23
CA LEU A 519 13.33 -32.51 6.42
C LEU A 519 12.26 -33.49 5.91
N HIS A 520 11.33 -33.91 6.77
CA HIS A 520 10.17 -34.73 6.40
C HIS A 520 9.34 -34.04 5.31
N LEU A 521 9.02 -32.75 5.49
CA LEU A 521 8.28 -31.99 4.48
C LEU A 521 9.06 -31.89 3.16
N LEU A 522 10.35 -31.61 3.18
CA LEU A 522 11.14 -31.46 1.95
C LEU A 522 11.28 -32.78 1.18
N ILE A 523 11.41 -33.92 1.87
CA ILE A 523 11.62 -35.23 1.23
C ILE A 523 10.28 -35.88 0.86
N ASP A 524 9.35 -35.94 1.80
CA ASP A 524 8.14 -36.77 1.65
C ASP A 524 6.99 -36.01 0.98
N GLU A 525 6.89 -34.69 1.19
CA GLU A 525 5.82 -33.86 0.59
C GLU A 525 6.27 -33.11 -0.67
N VAL A 526 7.52 -32.63 -0.68
CA VAL A 526 8.07 -31.81 -1.78
C VAL A 526 8.95 -32.65 -2.73
N HIS A 527 9.23 -33.91 -2.39
CA HIS A 527 10.03 -34.84 -3.18
C HIS A 527 11.41 -34.33 -3.59
N TRP A 528 12.04 -33.52 -2.72
CA TRP A 528 13.42 -33.09 -2.94
C TRP A 528 14.39 -34.24 -2.75
N ASN A 529 15.51 -34.15 -3.48
CA ASN A 529 16.64 -35.03 -3.25
C ASN A 529 17.11 -34.91 -1.78
N ALA A 530 17.28 -36.05 -1.10
CA ALA A 530 17.61 -36.11 0.32
C ALA A 530 18.87 -35.30 0.70
N THR A 531 19.87 -35.25 -0.17
CA THR A 531 21.10 -34.47 0.06
C THR A 531 20.80 -32.97 0.01
N PHE A 532 20.01 -32.52 -0.96
CA PHE A 532 19.64 -31.11 -1.10
C PHE A 532 18.66 -30.65 0.00
N ALA A 533 17.73 -31.52 0.38
CA ALA A 533 16.83 -31.30 1.52
C ALA A 533 17.61 -31.18 2.84
N ARG A 534 18.61 -32.04 3.05
CA ARG A 534 19.47 -32.00 4.25
C ARG A 534 20.30 -30.73 4.33
N LEU A 535 20.92 -30.30 3.24
CA LEU A 535 21.69 -29.05 3.20
C LEU A 535 20.82 -27.82 3.47
N THR A 536 19.64 -27.78 2.84
CA THR A 536 18.69 -26.67 3.01
C THR A 536 18.12 -26.62 4.42
N SER A 537 17.73 -27.78 4.97
CA SER A 537 17.20 -27.89 6.32
C SER A 537 18.25 -27.49 7.36
N ALA A 538 19.50 -27.94 7.20
CA ALA A 538 20.61 -27.56 8.07
C ALA A 538 20.88 -26.05 8.06
N ALA A 539 20.83 -25.39 6.90
CA ALA A 539 20.99 -23.95 6.80
C ALA A 539 19.83 -23.17 7.47
N CYS A 540 18.59 -23.62 7.25
CA CYS A 540 17.41 -23.02 7.88
C CYS A 540 17.44 -23.16 9.41
N VAL A 541 17.85 -24.32 9.90
CA VAL A 541 17.91 -24.62 11.34
C VAL A 541 19.05 -23.87 12.02
N ALA A 542 20.20 -23.71 11.36
CA ALA A 542 21.27 -22.86 11.88
C ALA A 542 20.80 -21.40 12.06
N LEU A 543 20.00 -20.87 11.12
CA LEU A 543 19.43 -19.53 11.20
C LEU A 543 18.34 -19.41 12.28
N LEU A 544 17.43 -20.39 12.33
CA LEU A 544 16.38 -20.47 13.36
C LEU A 544 16.98 -20.59 14.77
N SER A 545 17.97 -21.46 14.94
CA SER A 545 18.66 -21.68 16.21
C SER A 545 19.41 -20.42 16.65
N PHE A 546 20.16 -19.78 15.74
CA PHE A 546 20.82 -18.49 16.02
C PHE A 546 19.82 -17.43 16.48
N THR A 547 18.70 -17.30 15.77
CA THR A 547 17.67 -16.31 16.06
C THR A 547 16.98 -16.60 17.40
N GLY A 548 16.63 -17.87 17.65
CA GLY A 548 16.02 -18.32 18.90
C GLY A 548 16.94 -18.04 20.09
N HIS A 549 18.23 -18.35 19.99
CA HIS A 549 19.16 -18.08 21.08
C HIS A 549 19.37 -16.59 21.31
N LYS A 550 19.46 -15.79 20.25
CA LYS A 550 19.58 -14.34 20.38
C LYS A 550 18.37 -13.71 21.07
N LEU A 551 17.16 -14.21 20.77
CA LEU A 551 15.91 -13.68 21.32
C LEU A 551 15.59 -14.18 22.72
N TYR A 552 15.91 -15.45 23.02
CA TYR A 552 15.44 -16.11 24.24
C TYR A 552 16.58 -16.49 25.19
N SER A 553 17.71 -17.01 24.69
CA SER A 553 18.81 -17.48 25.54
C SER A 553 19.81 -16.39 25.92
N PHE A 554 19.93 -15.37 25.07
CA PHE A 554 20.90 -14.28 25.19
C PHE A 554 20.23 -12.92 24.92
N THR A 555 19.00 -12.74 25.38
CA THR A 555 18.40 -11.41 25.50
C THR A 555 18.86 -10.73 26.78
N SER A 556 18.89 -9.40 26.81
CA SER A 556 19.25 -8.60 27.98
C SER A 556 18.22 -8.69 29.12
N SER A 557 17.01 -9.18 28.83
CA SER A 557 15.93 -9.33 29.81
C SER A 557 15.86 -10.77 30.32
N SER A 558 16.16 -11.00 31.60
CA SER A 558 15.94 -12.32 32.22
C SER A 558 14.42 -12.62 32.26
N PRO A 559 13.97 -13.86 31.96
CA PRO A 559 12.56 -14.21 32.12
C PRO A 559 12.14 -14.02 33.58
N ALA A 560 11.12 -13.20 33.82
CA ALA A 560 10.57 -12.90 35.15
C ALA A 560 9.97 -14.12 35.88
N LEU A 561 9.91 -15.28 35.22
CA LEU A 561 9.27 -16.51 35.71
C LEU A 561 10.04 -17.24 36.82
N PHE A 562 11.25 -16.83 37.18
CA PHE A 562 12.07 -17.49 38.20
C PHE A 562 12.66 -16.53 39.25
N GLU A 563 12.18 -15.29 39.35
CA GLU A 563 12.48 -14.46 40.52
C GLU A 563 11.69 -15.02 41.71
N SER A 564 12.39 -15.73 42.61
CA SER A 564 11.85 -16.13 43.89
C SER A 564 11.30 -14.89 44.61
N ARG A 565 10.01 -14.92 44.94
CA ARG A 565 9.40 -13.98 45.88
C ARG A 565 10.20 -14.02 47.18
N ASP A 566 11.03 -13.02 47.43
CA ASP A 566 11.55 -12.76 48.76
C ASP A 566 10.37 -12.41 49.67
N PHE A 567 10.04 -13.35 50.55
CA PHE A 567 9.18 -13.11 51.69
C PHE A 567 9.86 -12.09 52.60
N LYS A 568 9.24 -10.91 52.74
CA LYS A 568 9.51 -10.00 53.85
C LYS A 568 9.50 -10.80 55.17
N LYS A 569 10.61 -10.79 55.89
CA LYS A 569 10.62 -10.92 57.34
C LYS A 569 11.02 -9.57 57.94
N SER A 570 10.23 -9.21 58.95
CA SER A 570 10.30 -8.09 59.90
C SER A 570 11.60 -7.30 59.97
#